data_AF-A0A024TJH0-F1
#
_entry.id   AF-A0A024TJH0-F1
#
_cell.length_a   1.000
_cell.length_b   1.000
_cell.length_c   1.000
_cell.angle_alpha   90.00
_cell.angle_beta   90.00
_cell.angle_gamma   90.00
#
_symmetry.space_group_name_H-M   'P 1'
#
loop_
_entity.id
_entity.type
_entity.pdbx_description
1 polymer ?
#
loop_
_entity_poly.entity_id
_entity_poly.type
_entity_poly.pdbx_seq_one_letter_code
_entity_poly.pdbx_strand_id
1 'polypeptide(L)'
;MNGWNVQLTAQPAQNPDFNVLDLGFFNAIQCLHHQITARSIDDLIQCVEGALKNLKWTTLDKSFMSLQKVLEESMKMDGNNVYKLPHLKKDIHLKAGHHELRPSCDEERY
;
A
#
# COMPACT_ATOMS: atom_id res chain seq x y z
N MET A 1 -3.33 -26.68 -21.05
CA MET A 1 -2.29 -25.75 -20.56
C MET A 1 -2.98 -24.73 -19.70
N ASN A 2 -2.67 -24.71 -18.41
CA ASN A 2 -3.26 -23.77 -17.45
C ASN A 2 -2.43 -22.50 -17.54
N GLY A 3 -2.77 -21.61 -18.47
CA GLY A 3 -2.05 -20.36 -18.68
C GLY A 3 -2.26 -19.37 -17.54
N TRP A 4 -1.42 -18.33 -17.49
CA TRP A 4 -1.59 -17.21 -16.57
C TRP A 4 -2.78 -16.36 -17.00
N ASN A 5 -3.75 -16.13 -16.11
CA ASN A 5 -4.82 -15.17 -16.32
C ASN A 5 -4.40 -13.82 -15.73
N VAL A 6 -3.73 -13.00 -16.53
CA VAL A 6 -3.28 -11.66 -16.13
C VAL A 6 -4.28 -10.63 -16.65
N GLN A 7 -4.82 -9.82 -15.75
CA GLN A 7 -5.69 -8.70 -16.09
C GLN A 7 -4.99 -7.38 -15.76
N LEU A 8 -5.10 -6.42 -16.67
CA LEU A 8 -4.57 -5.08 -16.47
C LEU A 8 -5.69 -4.17 -15.93
N THR A 9 -5.38 -3.41 -14.90
CA THR A 9 -6.28 -2.42 -14.30
C THR A 9 -5.76 -1.01 -14.56
N ALA A 10 -6.66 -0.03 -14.70
CA ALA A 10 -6.27 1.36 -14.88
C ALA A 10 -5.73 1.95 -13.57
N GLN A 11 -4.64 2.70 -13.67
CA GLN A 11 -4.12 3.55 -12.59
C GLN A 11 -4.20 5.02 -13.04
N PRO A 12 -4.78 5.93 -12.25
CA PRO A 12 -4.85 7.35 -12.61
C PRO A 12 -3.46 7.98 -12.76
N ALA A 13 -3.33 8.90 -13.70
CA ALA A 13 -2.09 9.64 -13.89
C ALA A 13 -1.77 10.48 -12.65
N GLN A 14 -0.47 10.59 -12.33
CA GLN A 14 0.06 11.45 -11.26
C GLN A 14 -0.45 11.17 -9.83
N ASN A 15 -1.00 9.99 -9.56
CA ASN A 15 -1.47 9.64 -8.21
C ASN A 15 -0.72 8.41 -7.65
N PRO A 16 0.45 8.61 -7.00
CA PRO A 16 1.25 7.51 -6.47
C PRO A 16 0.54 6.76 -5.33
N ASP A 17 -0.37 7.42 -4.62
CA ASP A 17 -1.17 6.82 -3.55
C ASP A 17 -2.08 5.69 -4.04
N PHE A 18 -2.33 5.56 -5.34
CA PHE A 18 -3.18 4.50 -5.89
C PHE A 18 -2.39 3.23 -6.22
N ASN A 19 -1.08 3.23 -5.97
CA ASN A 19 -0.22 2.08 -6.13
C ASN A 19 0.17 1.53 -4.75
N VAL A 20 -0.21 0.27 -4.49
CA VAL A 20 0.11 -0.41 -3.23
C VAL A 20 1.62 -0.53 -2.98
N LEU A 21 2.41 -0.62 -4.06
CA LEU A 21 3.86 -0.74 -3.97
C LEU A 21 4.48 0.58 -3.51
N ASP A 22 4.01 1.70 -4.05
CA ASP A 22 4.45 3.04 -3.65
C ASP A 22 4.01 3.35 -2.21
N LEU A 23 2.75 3.06 -1.85
CA LEU A 23 2.21 3.27 -0.51
C LEU A 23 2.94 2.49 0.58
N GLY A 24 3.25 1.23 0.31
CA GLY A 24 3.70 0.27 1.32
C GLY A 24 5.12 -0.21 1.11
N PHE A 25 5.31 -0.96 0.03
CA PHE A 25 6.50 -1.76 -0.18
C PHE A 25 7.77 -0.91 -0.34
N PHE A 26 7.76 0.06 -1.26
CA PHE A 26 8.91 0.93 -1.49
C PHE A 26 9.16 1.86 -0.32
N ASN A 27 8.10 2.38 0.32
CA ASN A 27 8.23 3.15 1.56
C ASN A 27 8.92 2.33 2.66
N ALA A 28 8.54 1.06 2.86
CA ALA A 28 9.17 0.20 3.86
C ALA A 28 10.66 -0.06 3.55
N ILE A 29 11.01 -0.31 2.28
CA ILE A 29 12.40 -0.48 1.85
C ILE A 29 13.20 0.81 2.03
N GLN A 30 12.63 1.97 1.67
CA GLN A 30 13.29 3.26 1.85
C GLN A 30 13.56 3.57 3.32
N CYS A 31 12.61 3.30 4.22
CA CYS A 31 12.81 3.44 5.67
C CYS A 31 13.97 2.57 6.17
N LEU A 32 14.11 1.34 5.65
CA LEU A 32 15.21 0.44 5.99
C LEU A 32 16.54 0.91 5.41
N HIS A 33 16.55 1.41 4.17
CA HIS A 33 17.75 1.99 3.57
C HIS A 33 18.25 3.22 4.34
N HIS A 34 17.36 4.05 4.90
CA HIS A 34 17.78 5.17 5.75
C HIS A 34 18.55 4.73 7.01
N GLN A 35 18.40 3.47 7.43
CA GLN A 35 19.09 2.90 8.58
C GLN A 35 20.39 2.18 8.20
N ILE A 36 20.64 1.93 6.91
CA ILE A 36 21.76 1.13 6.43
C ILE A 36 22.57 1.93 5.41
N THR A 37 23.86 2.15 5.70
CA THR A 37 24.75 2.84 4.74
C THR A 37 25.26 1.86 3.69
N ALA A 38 24.57 1.74 2.57
CA ALA A 38 25.11 1.05 1.38
C ALA A 38 26.19 1.90 0.73
N ARG A 39 27.36 1.31 0.41
CA ARG A 39 28.49 2.03 -0.21
C ARG A 39 28.84 1.50 -1.61
N SER A 40 28.15 0.47 -2.06
CA SER A 40 28.29 -0.14 -3.37
C SER A 40 26.94 -0.63 -3.91
N ILE A 41 26.89 -0.99 -5.18
CA ILE A 41 25.71 -1.61 -5.81
C ILE A 41 25.41 -2.96 -5.16
N ASP A 42 26.44 -3.76 -4.86
CA ASP A 42 26.28 -5.07 -4.21
C ASP A 42 25.70 -4.94 -2.81
N ASP A 43 26.13 -3.91 -2.04
CA ASP A 43 25.54 -3.61 -0.74
C ASP A 43 24.06 -3.23 -0.89
N LEU A 44 23.73 -2.43 -1.90
CA LEU A 44 22.34 -2.03 -2.15
C LEU A 44 21.45 -3.23 -2.48
N ILE A 45 21.91 -4.15 -3.32
CA ILE A 45 21.19 -5.38 -3.66
C ILE A 45 20.93 -6.19 -2.39
N GLN A 46 21.97 -6.42 -1.57
CA GLN A 46 21.84 -7.18 -0.32
C GLN A 46 20.88 -6.50 0.66
N CYS A 47 20.89 -5.16 0.74
CA CYS A 47 19.96 -4.40 1.57
C CYS A 47 18.52 -4.60 1.13
N VAL A 48 18.24 -4.50 -0.18
CA VAL A 48 16.89 -4.67 -0.73
C VAL A 48 16.39 -6.10 -0.53
N GLU A 49 17.23 -7.10 -0.80
CA GLU A 49 16.88 -8.51 -0.55
C GLU A 49 16.60 -8.77 0.94
N GLY A 50 17.43 -8.21 1.82
CA GLY A 50 17.24 -8.30 3.27
C GLY A 50 15.94 -7.63 3.71
N ALA A 51 15.63 -6.46 3.17
CA ALA A 51 14.39 -5.75 3.44
C ALA A 51 13.15 -6.55 3.00
N LEU A 52 13.19 -7.13 1.80
CA LEU A 52 12.12 -8.00 1.29
C LEU A 52 11.94 -9.24 2.17
N LYS A 53 13.02 -9.92 2.53
CA LYS A 53 12.98 -11.11 3.41
C LYS A 53 12.44 -10.80 4.81
N ASN A 54 12.76 -9.63 5.35
CA ASN A 54 12.33 -9.19 6.67
C ASN A 54 10.96 -8.50 6.67
N LEU A 55 10.38 -8.24 5.50
CA LEU A 55 9.08 -7.59 5.39
C LEU A 55 7.99 -8.50 5.95
N LYS A 56 7.37 -8.07 7.04
CA LYS A 56 6.24 -8.79 7.64
C LYS A 56 5.04 -8.69 6.71
N TRP A 57 4.36 -9.81 6.47
CA TRP A 57 3.10 -9.85 5.71
C TRP A 57 2.06 -8.85 6.27
N THR A 58 2.07 -8.63 7.59
CA THR A 58 1.22 -7.63 8.26
C THR A 58 1.45 -6.20 7.77
N THR A 59 2.66 -5.87 7.29
CA THR A 59 2.96 -4.56 6.70
C THR A 59 2.28 -4.41 5.35
N LEU A 60 2.25 -5.47 4.54
CA LEU A 60 1.52 -5.49 3.26
C LEU A 60 0.02 -5.35 3.51
N ASP A 61 -0.52 -6.11 4.46
CA ASP A 61 -1.93 -6.07 4.85
C ASP A 61 -2.38 -4.64 5.23
N LYS A 62 -1.59 -3.98 6.10
CA LYS A 62 -1.78 -2.57 6.46
C LYS A 62 -1.68 -1.60 5.28
N SER A 63 -0.93 -1.96 4.24
CA SER A 63 -0.77 -1.14 3.02
C SER A 63 -2.01 -1.26 2.15
N PHE A 64 -2.58 -2.47 2.00
CA PHE A 64 -3.86 -2.67 1.32
C PHE A 64 -5.01 -1.95 2.04
N MET A 65 -5.09 -2.03 3.37
CA MET A 65 -6.08 -1.23 4.12
C MET A 65 -5.92 0.27 3.88
N SER A 66 -4.67 0.74 3.75
CA SER A 66 -4.38 2.14 3.41
C SER A 66 -4.88 2.48 2.01
N LEU A 67 -4.62 1.62 1.02
CA LEU A 67 -5.06 1.81 -0.36
C LEU A 67 -6.58 1.86 -0.45
N GLN A 68 -7.29 0.94 0.21
CA GLN A 68 -8.75 0.97 0.27
C GLN A 68 -9.27 2.31 0.79
N LYS A 69 -8.64 2.85 1.84
CA LYS A 69 -9.03 4.15 2.40
C LYS A 69 -8.67 5.32 1.50
N VAL A 70 -7.51 5.29 0.85
CA VAL A 70 -7.12 6.28 -0.17
C VAL A 70 -8.18 6.35 -1.27
N LEU A 71 -8.59 5.20 -1.81
CA LEU A 71 -9.61 5.14 -2.85
C LEU A 71 -10.93 5.73 -2.35
N GLU A 72 -11.39 5.34 -1.16
CA GLU A 72 -12.61 5.88 -0.55
C GLU A 72 -12.56 7.41 -0.35
N GLU A 73 -11.48 7.93 0.23
CA GLU A 73 -11.35 9.37 0.49
C GLU A 73 -11.16 10.18 -0.79
N SER A 74 -10.50 9.61 -1.81
CA SER A 74 -10.41 10.23 -3.14
C SER A 74 -11.77 10.36 -3.82
N MET A 75 -12.62 9.34 -3.72
CA MET A 75 -13.98 9.38 -4.29
C MET A 75 -14.82 10.46 -3.62
N LYS A 76 -14.66 10.69 -2.31
CA LYS A 76 -15.33 11.80 -1.60
C LYS A 76 -14.89 13.19 -2.07
N MET A 77 -13.75 13.27 -2.74
CA MET A 77 -13.14 14.49 -3.27
C MET A 77 -13.15 14.51 -4.81
N ASP A 78 -14.10 13.80 -5.44
CA ASP A 78 -14.25 13.73 -6.91
C ASP A 78 -12.97 13.27 -7.64
N GLY A 79 -12.21 12.36 -7.03
CA GLY A 79 -10.97 11.82 -7.57
C GLY A 79 -9.73 12.69 -7.37
N ASN A 80 -9.82 13.78 -6.59
CA ASN A 80 -8.70 14.64 -6.26
C ASN A 80 -7.74 13.98 -5.23
N ASN A 81 -6.51 14.47 -5.13
CA ASN A 81 -5.46 13.98 -4.23
C ASN A 81 -5.29 14.78 -2.92
N VAL A 82 -6.16 15.78 -2.68
CA VAL A 82 -6.10 16.65 -1.49
C VAL A 82 -6.88 16.07 -0.29
N TYR A 83 -7.12 14.76 -0.28
CA TYR A 83 -7.82 14.10 0.82
C TYR A 83 -6.97 14.00 2.09
N LYS A 84 -7.63 13.90 3.24
CA LYS A 84 -6.98 13.61 4.52
C LYS A 84 -7.21 12.15 4.87
N LEU A 85 -6.13 11.39 5.06
CA LEU A 85 -6.23 10.01 5.52
C LEU A 85 -6.42 9.96 7.04
N PRO A 86 -7.55 9.43 7.55
CA PRO A 86 -7.74 9.26 8.97
C PRO A 86 -6.85 8.14 9.53
N HIS A 87 -6.54 8.19 10.83
CA HIS A 87 -5.82 7.11 11.50
C HIS A 87 -6.70 5.85 11.62
N LEU A 88 -6.42 4.86 10.77
CA LEU A 88 -7.22 3.63 10.63
C LEU A 88 -7.06 2.61 11.78
N LYS A 89 -6.32 2.92 12.84
CA LYS A 89 -6.05 2.02 13.98
C LYS A 89 -5.72 0.57 13.55
N LYS A 90 -4.91 0.43 12.49
CA LYS A 90 -4.73 -0.83 11.74
C LYS A 90 -4.26 -1.99 12.60
N ASP A 91 -3.46 -1.72 13.65
CA ASP A 91 -3.04 -2.74 14.61
C ASP A 91 -4.18 -3.36 15.42
N ILE A 92 -5.25 -2.59 15.67
CA ILE A 92 -6.45 -3.10 16.36
C ILE A 92 -7.21 -4.04 15.41
N HIS A 93 -7.37 -3.65 14.14
CA HIS A 93 -8.02 -4.50 13.13
C HIS A 93 -7.24 -5.80 12.91
N LEU A 94 -5.91 -5.72 12.81
CA LEU A 94 -5.06 -6.90 12.69
C LEU A 94 -5.22 -7.86 13.89
N LYS A 95 -5.25 -7.33 15.13
CA LYS A 95 -5.49 -8.13 16.34
C LYS A 95 -6.87 -8.79 16.37
N ALA A 96 -7.87 -8.14 15.77
CA ALA A 96 -9.22 -8.68 15.64
C ALA A 96 -9.36 -9.69 14.48
N GLY A 97 -8.30 -9.93 13.70
CA GLY A 97 -8.35 -10.79 12.51
C GLY A 97 -9.05 -10.14 11.30
N HIS A 98 -9.19 -8.81 11.30
CA HIS A 98 -9.76 -8.05 10.20
C HIS A 98 -8.63 -7.55 9.30
N HIS A 99 -8.54 -8.10 8.10
CA HIS A 99 -7.47 -7.84 7.14
C HIS A 99 -7.86 -6.79 6.09
N GLU A 100 -9.15 -6.58 5.88
CA GLU A 100 -9.69 -5.66 4.88
C GLU A 100 -10.63 -4.66 5.54
N LEU A 101 -10.58 -3.42 5.09
CA LEU A 101 -11.68 -2.49 5.31
C LEU A 101 -12.84 -2.94 4.43
N ARG A 102 -14.04 -3.01 5.01
CA ARG A 102 -15.29 -3.13 4.27
C ARG A 102 -15.90 -1.73 4.22
N PRO A 103 -15.48 -0.87 3.27
CA PRO A 103 -16.10 0.44 3.12
C PRO A 103 -17.59 0.25 2.83
N SER A 104 -18.44 1.01 3.54
CA SER A 104 -19.87 1.10 3.23
C SER A 104 -20.00 1.72 1.84
N CYS A 105 -20.68 1.04 0.92
CA CYS A 105 -21.20 1.71 -0.26
C CYS A 105 -22.57 2.26 0.14
N ASP A 106 -22.64 3.57 0.37
CA ASP A 106 -23.92 4.24 0.56
C ASP A 106 -24.60 4.32 -0.81
N GLU A 107 -25.84 3.82 -0.93
CA GLU A 107 -26.59 3.75 -2.20
C GLU A 107 -26.94 5.14 -2.79
N GLU A 108 -26.74 6.22 -2.03
CA GLU A 108 -27.17 7.57 -2.40
C GLU A 108 -25.98 8.49 -2.71
N ARG A 109 -25.34 8.30 -3.88
CA ARG A 109 -24.66 9.42 -4.55
C ARG A 109 -24.45 9.14 -6.04
N TYR A 110 -25.52 9.30 -6.81
CA TYR A 110 -25.50 9.51 -8.26
C TYR A 110 -26.16 10.84 -8.59
#